data_AF-A0A524CYY2-F1
#
_entry.id   AF-A0A524CYY2-F1
#
_cell.length_a   1.000
_cell.length_b   1.000
_cell.length_c   1.000
_cell.angle_alpha   90.00
_cell.angle_beta   90.00
_cell.angle_gamma   90.00
#
_symmetry.space_group_name_H-M   'P 1'
#
loop_
_entity.id
_entity.type
_entity.pdbx_description
1 polymer ?
#
loop_
_entity_poly.entity_id
_entity_poly.type
_entity_poly.pdbx_seq_one_letter_code
_entity_poly.pdbx_strand_id
1 'polypeptide(L)'
;MEIESDIKDQEFLSLDTALEILGNSTRRVILSKLAKVPHSTSELAASLGLSRQAVHSQLKLLSDYNLIEEIDSNSGSKKYRIKSNLSIRIDISPDYFNIMYTSEEVDDQTKKIQLKDEDFSIEYQELEDPNEKLRFL
;
A
#
# COMPACT_ATOMS: atom_id res chain seq x y z
N MET A 1 -12.94 35.50 9.55
CA MET A 1 -11.48 35.38 9.43
C MET A 1 -11.27 34.06 8.71
N GLU A 2 -11.31 34.13 7.38
CA GLU A 2 -11.06 32.98 6.52
C GLU A 2 -9.54 32.81 6.46
N ILE A 3 -9.06 31.80 7.18
CA ILE A 3 -7.75 31.19 7.04
C ILE A 3 -8.16 29.71 6.91
N GLU A 4 -7.87 28.99 5.84
CA GLU A 4 -6.52 28.70 5.39
C GLU A 4 -6.46 28.40 3.88
N SER A 5 -5.50 29.12 3.28
CA SER A 5 -4.66 28.74 2.15
C SER A 5 -5.14 27.66 1.19
N ASP A 6 -5.45 28.11 -0.02
CA ASP A 6 -5.27 27.38 -1.27
C ASP A 6 -3.83 26.85 -1.41
N ILE A 7 -3.55 25.71 -0.78
CA ILE A 7 -2.55 24.77 -1.28
C ILE A 7 -3.34 23.51 -1.58
N LYS A 8 -3.86 23.42 -2.81
CA LYS A 8 -4.27 22.14 -3.37
C LYS A 8 -3.00 21.32 -3.59
N ASP A 9 -2.56 20.63 -2.55
CA ASP A 9 -1.73 19.45 -2.72
C ASP A 9 -2.48 18.55 -3.71
N GLN A 10 -1.80 18.16 -4.78
CA GLN A 10 -2.42 17.41 -5.87
C GLN A 10 -2.78 16.02 -5.37
N GLU A 11 -3.98 15.87 -4.81
CA GLU A 11 -4.58 14.57 -4.55
C GLU A 11 -4.65 13.79 -5.87
N PHE A 12 -3.82 12.76 -6.00
CA PHE A 12 -3.78 11.92 -7.21
C PHE A 12 -4.91 10.88 -7.24
N LEU A 13 -5.55 10.63 -6.09
CA LEU A 13 -6.60 9.63 -5.91
C LEU A 13 -7.77 10.25 -5.13
N SER A 14 -9.01 10.02 -5.57
CA SER A 14 -10.20 10.49 -4.82
C SER A 14 -10.54 9.54 -3.67
N LEU A 15 -11.20 10.08 -2.63
CA LEU A 15 -11.66 9.29 -1.47
C LEU A 15 -12.55 8.10 -1.86
N ASP A 16 -13.55 8.30 -2.73
CA ASP A 16 -14.46 7.22 -3.15
C ASP A 16 -13.71 6.07 -3.83
N THR A 17 -12.76 6.42 -4.70
CA THR A 17 -11.91 5.44 -5.38
C THR A 17 -11.00 4.72 -4.38
N ALA A 18 -10.41 5.45 -3.44
CA ALA A 18 -9.58 4.87 -2.39
C ALA A 18 -10.37 3.87 -1.54
N LEU A 19 -11.60 4.20 -1.15
CA LEU A 19 -12.49 3.30 -0.41
C LEU A 19 -12.91 2.08 -1.23
N GLU A 20 -13.19 2.24 -2.53
CA GLU A 20 -13.49 1.12 -3.44
C GLU A 20 -12.31 0.15 -3.55
N ILE A 21 -11.10 0.68 -3.73
CA ILE A 21 -9.87 -0.12 -3.78
C ILE A 21 -9.67 -0.81 -2.42
N LEU A 22 -9.69 -0.09 -1.31
CA LEU A 22 -9.44 -0.65 0.01
C LEU A 22 -10.57 -1.55 0.52
N GLY A 23 -11.76 -1.50 -0.08
CA GLY A 23 -12.89 -2.36 0.28
C GLY A 23 -12.62 -3.85 0.11
N ASN A 24 -11.71 -4.23 -0.79
CA ASN A 24 -11.32 -5.63 -1.00
C ASN A 24 -10.22 -6.07 -0.02
N SER A 25 -10.48 -7.14 0.73
CA SER A 25 -9.54 -7.67 1.73
C SER A 25 -8.22 -8.15 1.14
N THR A 26 -8.22 -8.82 -0.02
CA THR A 26 -7.01 -9.27 -0.70
C THR A 26 -6.09 -8.10 -1.04
N ARG A 27 -6.66 -6.98 -1.53
CA ARG A 27 -5.87 -5.77 -1.81
C ARG A 27 -5.24 -5.19 -0.55
N ARG A 28 -5.96 -5.18 0.58
CA ARG A 28 -5.40 -4.75 1.87
C ARG A 28 -4.24 -5.64 2.30
N VAL A 29 -4.36 -6.97 2.20
CA VAL A 29 -3.27 -7.90 2.56
C VAL A 29 -2.05 -7.70 1.65
N ILE A 30 -2.27 -7.53 0.34
CA ILE A 30 -1.19 -7.23 -0.61
C ILE A 30 -0.47 -5.93 -0.21
N LEU A 31 -1.20 -4.84 0.03
CA LEU A 31 -0.62 -3.56 0.45
C LEU A 31 0.17 -3.69 1.75
N SER A 32 -0.33 -4.43 2.74
CA SER A 32 0.38 -4.69 4.00
C SER A 32 1.71 -5.43 3.80
N LYS A 33 1.76 -6.43 2.90
CA LYS A 33 3.01 -7.12 2.56
C LYS A 33 3.98 -6.20 1.82
N LEU A 34 3.49 -5.45 0.83
CA LEU A 34 4.31 -4.53 0.03
C LEU A 34 4.86 -3.34 0.82
N ALA A 35 4.16 -2.90 1.88
CA ALA A 35 4.63 -1.86 2.79
C ALA A 35 5.88 -2.28 3.59
N LYS A 36 6.18 -3.58 3.68
CA LYS A 36 7.37 -4.11 4.35
C LYS A 36 8.51 -4.31 3.39
N VAL A 37 8.31 -5.14 2.37
CA VAL A 37 9.34 -5.45 1.38
C VAL A 37 8.73 -5.61 -0.01
N PRO A 38 9.51 -5.34 -1.07
CA PRO A 38 9.04 -5.62 -2.42
C PRO A 38 8.81 -7.11 -2.67
N HIS A 39 7.63 -7.46 -3.19
CA HIS A 39 7.26 -8.83 -3.53
C HIS A 39 6.92 -8.98 -5.01
N SER A 40 7.22 -10.16 -5.56
CA SER A 40 6.76 -10.61 -6.86
C SER A 40 5.36 -11.21 -6.77
N THR A 41 4.67 -11.29 -7.91
CA THR A 41 3.37 -11.95 -8.03
C THR A 41 3.38 -13.39 -7.53
N SER A 42 4.47 -14.13 -7.77
CA SER A 42 4.59 -15.54 -7.35
C SER A 42 4.74 -15.67 -5.83
N GLU A 43 5.54 -14.82 -5.20
CA GLU A 43 5.71 -14.79 -3.74
C GLU A 43 4.36 -14.46 -3.05
N LEU A 44 3.64 -13.45 -3.55
CA LEU A 44 2.32 -13.09 -3.02
C LEU A 44 1.28 -14.20 -3.25
N ALA A 45 1.25 -14.82 -4.42
CA ALA A 45 0.33 -15.92 -4.72
C ALA A 45 0.54 -17.12 -3.78
N ALA A 46 1.79 -17.50 -3.54
CA ALA A 46 2.12 -18.58 -2.61
C ALA A 46 1.69 -18.23 -1.17
N SER A 47 2.02 -17.02 -0.70
CA SER A 47 1.69 -16.58 0.65
C SER A 47 0.19 -16.42 0.90
N LEU A 48 -0.58 -15.97 -0.10
CA LEU A 48 -2.03 -15.75 0.02
C LEU A 48 -2.87 -17.00 -0.27
N GLY A 49 -2.26 -18.08 -0.75
CA GLY A 49 -2.99 -19.25 -1.24
C GLY A 49 -3.89 -18.96 -2.46
N LEU A 50 -3.55 -17.94 -3.25
CA LEU A 50 -4.32 -17.50 -4.42
C LEU A 50 -3.63 -17.86 -5.73
N SER A 51 -4.38 -17.89 -6.83
CA SER A 51 -3.78 -18.06 -8.16
C SER A 51 -2.95 -16.85 -8.55
N ARG A 52 -1.87 -17.07 -9.31
CA ARG A 52 -1.02 -15.98 -9.83
C ARG A 52 -1.81 -14.97 -10.65
N GLN A 53 -2.81 -15.42 -11.41
CA GLN A 53 -3.69 -14.57 -12.18
C GLN A 53 -4.56 -13.67 -11.29
N ALA A 54 -5.12 -14.21 -10.20
CA ALA A 54 -5.91 -13.44 -9.26
C ALA A 54 -5.07 -12.34 -8.60
N VAL A 55 -3.85 -12.67 -8.16
CA VAL A 55 -2.92 -11.71 -7.56
C VAL A 55 -2.46 -10.66 -8.59
N HIS A 56 -2.08 -11.08 -9.80
CA HIS A 56 -1.70 -10.14 -10.86
C HIS A 56 -2.81 -9.14 -11.18
N SER A 57 -4.08 -9.60 -11.20
CA SER A 57 -5.21 -8.70 -11.42
C SER A 57 -5.33 -7.64 -10.33
N GLN A 58 -5.08 -7.99 -9.06
CA GLN A 58 -5.11 -7.01 -7.96
C GLN A 58 -3.93 -6.03 -8.04
N LEU A 59 -2.72 -6.55 -8.31
CA LEU A 59 -1.52 -5.70 -8.46
C LEU A 59 -1.66 -4.71 -9.61
N LYS A 60 -2.21 -5.16 -10.75
CA LYS A 60 -2.49 -4.28 -11.87
C LYS A 60 -3.42 -3.14 -11.47
N LEU A 61 -4.54 -3.45 -10.80
CA LEU A 61 -5.48 -2.44 -10.33
C LEU A 61 -4.79 -1.43 -9.38
N LEU A 62 -4.05 -1.92 -8.38
CA LEU A 62 -3.31 -1.05 -7.44
C LEU A 62 -2.28 -0.16 -8.15
N SER A 63 -1.63 -0.68 -9.20
CA SER A 63 -0.65 0.08 -9.98
C SER A 63 -1.31 1.11 -10.89
N ASP A 64 -2.46 0.79 -11.48
CA ASP A 64 -3.23 1.70 -12.33
C ASP A 64 -3.73 2.93 -11.54
N TYR A 65 -3.82 2.82 -10.20
CA TYR A 65 -4.15 3.91 -9.27
C TYR A 65 -2.93 4.51 -8.55
N ASN A 66 -1.70 4.29 -9.02
CA ASN A 66 -0.46 4.83 -8.41
C ASN A 66 -0.23 4.50 -6.92
N LEU A 67 -0.90 3.48 -6.37
CA LEU A 67 -0.64 3.00 -5.01
C LEU A 67 0.66 2.21 -4.91
N ILE A 68 0.97 1.48 -5.99
CA ILE A 68 2.17 0.68 -6.11
C ILE A 68 2.83 0.92 -7.47
N GLU A 69 4.08 0.51 -7.57
CA GLU A 69 4.79 0.44 -8.84
C GLU A 69 5.56 -0.87 -8.98
N GLU A 70 5.89 -1.18 -10.22
CA GLU A 70 6.74 -2.30 -10.57
C GLU A 70 8.22 -1.85 -10.59
N ILE A 71 9.09 -2.66 -10.01
CA ILE A 71 10.54 -2.47 -9.98
C ILE A 71 11.26 -3.70 -10.52
N ASP A 72 12.39 -3.46 -11.19
CA ASP A 72 13.31 -4.53 -11.55
C ASP A 72 14.05 -5.03 -10.31
N SER A 73 14.17 -6.35 -10.17
CA SER A 73 15.01 -6.97 -9.15
C SER A 73 16.30 -7.51 -9.74
N ASN A 74 17.33 -7.62 -8.91
CA ASN A 74 18.64 -8.17 -9.30
C ASN A 74 18.57 -9.61 -9.86
N SER A 75 17.49 -10.36 -9.58
CA SER A 75 17.25 -11.71 -10.09
C SER A 75 16.50 -11.74 -11.44
N GLY A 76 16.20 -10.59 -12.05
CA GLY A 76 15.49 -10.49 -13.32
C GLY A 76 13.98 -10.71 -13.23
N SER A 77 13.44 -10.91 -12.01
CA SER A 77 12.00 -11.00 -11.76
C SER A 77 11.40 -9.65 -11.40
N LYS A 78 10.22 -9.33 -11.95
CA LYS A 78 9.48 -8.12 -11.59
C LYS A 78 8.98 -8.21 -10.14
N LYS A 79 9.22 -7.15 -9.36
CA LYS A 79 8.69 -6.99 -7.99
C LYS A 79 7.85 -5.73 -7.92
N TYR A 80 6.99 -5.63 -6.92
CA TYR A 80 6.14 -4.47 -6.67
C TYR A 80 6.51 -3.82 -5.34
N ARG A 81 6.32 -2.51 -5.21
CA ARG A 81 6.47 -1.76 -3.95
C ARG A 81 5.44 -0.64 -3.85
N ILE A 82 5.18 -0.13 -2.65
CA ILE A 82 4.37 1.07 -2.42
C ILE A 82 5.03 2.28 -3.10
N LYS A 83 4.24 3.11 -3.79
CA LYS A 83 4.68 4.34 -4.49
C LYS A 83 4.09 5.63 -3.92
N SER A 84 3.02 5.54 -3.13
CA SER A 84 2.32 6.71 -2.59
C SER A 84 1.95 6.54 -1.12
N ASN A 85 1.79 7.67 -0.44
CA ASN A 85 1.24 7.76 0.89
C ASN A 85 -0.28 7.98 0.79
N LEU A 86 -1.05 7.14 1.48
CA LEU A 86 -2.50 7.23 1.56
C LEU A 86 -2.92 7.18 3.03
N SER A 87 -3.62 8.21 3.50
CA SER A 87 -4.18 8.25 4.85
C SER A 87 -5.68 8.50 4.77
N ILE A 88 -6.45 7.63 5.42
CA ILE A 88 -7.89 7.79 5.59
C ILE A 88 -8.19 7.62 7.08
N ARG A 89 -8.79 8.63 7.69
CA ARG A 89 -9.36 8.55 9.04
C ARG A 89 -10.86 8.79 8.95
N ILE A 90 -11.63 7.83 9.47
CA ILE A 90 -13.08 7.92 9.54
C ILE A 90 -13.45 7.85 11.02
N ASP A 91 -14.05 8.91 11.53
CA ASP A 91 -14.58 8.98 12.88
C ASP A 91 -16.11 8.90 12.82
N ILE A 92 -16.72 7.92 13.50
CA ILE A 92 -18.18 7.71 13.53
C ILE A 92 -18.64 7.53 14.97
N SER A 93 -19.61 8.33 15.40
CA SER A 93 -20.34 8.19 16.67
C SER A 93 -21.79 8.69 16.48
N PRO A 94 -22.73 8.47 17.42
CA PRO A 94 -24.14 8.81 17.25
C PRO A 94 -24.43 10.23 16.75
N ASP A 95 -23.61 11.21 17.12
CA ASP A 95 -23.80 12.63 16.77
C ASP A 95 -22.60 13.25 16.02
N TYR A 96 -21.63 12.44 15.58
CA TYR A 96 -20.42 12.93 14.92
C TYR A 96 -19.98 12.00 13.79
N PHE A 97 -19.78 12.59 12.62
CA PHE A 97 -19.19 11.96 11.46
C PHE A 97 -18.13 12.89 10.87
N ASN A 98 -16.93 12.36 10.68
CA ASN A 98 -15.82 13.10 10.09
C ASN A 98 -14.95 12.18 9.25
N ILE A 99 -14.44 12.71 8.15
CA ILE A 99 -13.43 12.04 7.34
C ILE A 99 -12.27 13.00 7.11
N MET A 100 -11.06 12.53 7.41
CA MET A 100 -9.83 13.17 6.94
C MET A 100 -9.16 12.24 5.94
N TYR A 101 -8.74 12.82 4.82
CA TYR A 101 -8.15 12.10 3.71
C TYR A 101 -6.92 12.85 3.22
N THR A 102 -5.84 12.11 2.96
CA THR A 102 -4.69 12.62 2.22
C THR A 102 -4.16 11.56 1.27
N SER A 103 -3.75 11.99 0.09
CA SER A 103 -3.06 11.16 -0.89
C SER A 103 -1.92 11.94 -1.53
N GLU A 104 -0.70 11.44 -1.35
CA GLU A 104 0.52 12.08 -1.82
C GLU A 104 1.38 11.05 -2.56
N GLU A 105 1.83 11.38 -3.77
CA GLU A 105 2.86 10.55 -4.42
C GLU A 105 4.19 10.74 -3.67
N VAL A 106 4.89 9.64 -3.40
CA VAL A 106 6.18 9.70 -2.73
C VAL A 106 7.24 10.07 -3.77
N ASP A 107 7.92 11.21 -3.59
CA ASP A 107 9.04 11.59 -4.46
C ASP A 107 10.18 10.56 -4.34
N ASP A 108 10.80 10.26 -5.49
CA ASP A 108 11.80 9.20 -5.71
C ASP A 108 13.08 9.38 -4.85
N GLN A 109 13.20 10.53 -4.18
CA GLN A 109 14.30 10.87 -3.27
C GLN A 109 14.17 10.28 -1.87
N THR A 110 13.03 9.69 -1.50
CA THR A 110 12.96 8.90 -0.26
C THR A 110 13.95 7.73 -0.36
N LYS A 111 15.01 7.81 0.46
CA LYS A 111 16.09 6.83 0.52
C LYS A 111 15.51 5.42 0.42
N LYS A 112 15.91 4.71 -0.63
CA LYS A 112 15.72 3.26 -0.80
C LYS A 112 16.13 2.59 0.50
N ILE A 113 15.19 2.30 1.40
CA ILE A 113 15.46 1.41 2.52
C ILE A 113 15.60 0.04 1.89
N GLN A 114 16.83 -0.27 1.48
CA GLN A 114 17.21 -1.61 1.09
C GLN A 114 17.25 -2.41 2.39
N LEU A 115 16.13 -3.02 2.78
CA LEU A 115 16.01 -4.00 3.87
C LEU A 115 16.75 -5.32 3.53
N LYS A 116 17.91 -5.22 2.86
CA LYS A 116 18.87 -6.33 2.68
C LYS A 116 19.98 -6.32 3.72
N ASP A 117 20.05 -5.27 4.53
CA ASP A 117 20.94 -5.23 5.68
C ASP A 117 20.09 -5.48 6.93
N GLU A 118 20.34 -6.64 7.55
CA GLU A 118 19.82 -7.15 8.83
C GLU A 118 18.64 -8.15 8.78
N ASP A 119 18.80 -9.20 9.58
CA ASP A 119 18.15 -10.52 9.69
C ASP A 119 16.60 -10.57 9.86
N PHE A 120 15.86 -9.55 9.48
CA PHE A 120 14.42 -9.44 9.77
C PHE A 120 13.48 -10.15 8.79
N SER A 121 14.00 -10.85 7.76
CA SER A 121 13.19 -11.40 6.67
C SER A 121 12.21 -12.53 7.05
N ILE A 122 12.36 -13.13 8.23
CA ILE A 122 11.65 -14.36 8.63
C ILE A 122 10.26 -14.07 9.24
N GLU A 123 10.05 -12.92 9.88
CA GLU A 123 8.82 -12.64 10.66
C GLU A 123 7.61 -12.17 9.81
N TYR A 124 7.77 -11.97 8.50
CA TYR A 124 6.76 -11.31 7.66
C TYR A 124 6.06 -12.20 6.62
N GLN A 125 6.63 -13.39 6.34
CA GLN A 125 6.01 -14.31 5.38
C GLN A 125 4.64 -14.81 5.85
N GLU A 126 4.45 -14.83 7.17
CA GLU A 126 3.26 -15.35 7.86
C GLU A 126 2.16 -14.31 8.09
N LEU A 127 2.34 -13.03 7.67
CA LEU A 127 1.28 -12.03 7.82
C LEU A 127 0.04 -12.42 7.01
N GLU A 128 -1.02 -12.82 7.70
CA GLU A 128 -2.32 -13.16 7.12
C GLU A 128 -3.30 -11.98 7.18
N ASP A 129 -3.19 -11.12 8.20
CA ASP A 129 -4.10 -9.99 8.44
C ASP A 129 -3.37 -8.63 8.39
N PRO A 130 -3.86 -7.65 7.61
CA PRO A 130 -3.38 -6.26 7.63
C PRO A 130 -3.29 -5.59 9.01
N ASN A 131 -4.11 -6.04 9.95
CA ASN A 131 -4.23 -5.48 11.30
C ASN A 131 -3.27 -6.12 12.32
N GLU A 132 -2.57 -7.20 11.96
CA GLU A 132 -1.49 -7.71 12.80
C GLU A 132 -0.40 -6.65 12.87
N LYS A 133 -0.18 -6.14 14.09
CA LYS A 133 0.54 -4.90 14.36
C LYS A 133 1.78 -4.78 13.51
N LEU A 134 1.78 -3.79 12.61
CA LEU A 134 2.96 -3.25 11.95
C LEU A 134 3.88 -2.68 13.05
N ARG A 135 4.66 -3.54 13.72
CA ARG A 135 5.75 -3.07 14.56
C ARG A 135 6.81 -2.53 13.62
N PHE A 136 6.96 -1.21 13.62
CA PHE A 136 8.17 -0.57 13.16
C PHE A 136 9.14 -0.65 14.35
N LEU A 137 10.24 -1.38 14.17
CA LEU A 137 11.42 -1.23 15.02
C LEU A 137 12.21 -0.04 14.49
#